data_AF-A0A7Z9SCH1-F1
#
_entry.id   AF-A0A7Z9SCH1-F1
#
_cell.length_a   1.000
_cell.length_b   1.000
_cell.length_c   1.000
_cell.angle_alpha   90.00
_cell.angle_beta   90.00
_cell.angle_gamma   90.00
#
_symmetry.space_group_name_H-M   'P 1'
#
loop_
_entity.id
_entity.type
_entity.pdbx_description
1 polymer ?
#
loop_
_entity_poly.entity_id
_entity_poly.type
_entity_poly.pdbx_seq_one_letter_code
_entity_poly.pdbx_strand_id
1 'polypeptide(L)'
;MRRFNPQFNYLEQASELLRETEAMKYSLRKGDYDSPFFYVNFRIEGKRHNLSTKETIKSKAKIKALEIIREKLSKRKFPQSFGSHTFQDSVNRFISERGVITKEDRITLNWFIEQIGDMKIGLISKDIIWKLKRKRMSRINASTGMPVKPQTINRVFNIFHSVLNKCEQWDWLDHAPLHQRLKESRPLGRKSLNNDQIKRLIEASLKLGIPHMGDIILFLRNTGLRKSELLSLKKSNLLYDGDAIGLDKQKNGEFNEVYFISSQAKKIAIKHSTRKSEDEHLFNITNFRGKWEKIRDVARIETDIHSLRHTAITEVAKKIDSPYKLKQFSRHKTDAALKRYIHLTEKDLKETSAFAEIKDILV
;
A
#
# COMPACT_ATOMS: atom_id res chain seq x y z
N MET A 1 -34.12 -28.09 -11.38
CA MET A 1 -33.77 -28.36 -12.79
C MET A 1 -32.31 -28.03 -13.03
N ARG A 2 -31.45 -29.05 -13.11
CA ARG A 2 -30.04 -28.92 -13.46
C ARG A 2 -29.95 -28.54 -14.94
N ARG A 3 -29.53 -27.32 -15.26
CA ARG A 3 -29.10 -27.00 -16.63
C ARG A 3 -27.68 -27.50 -16.79
N PHE A 4 -27.52 -28.47 -17.68
CA PHE A 4 -26.25 -28.86 -18.29
C PHE A 4 -25.44 -27.61 -18.63
N ASN A 5 -24.26 -27.46 -18.05
CA ASN A 5 -23.25 -26.55 -18.57
C ASN A 5 -22.22 -27.42 -19.28
N PRO A 6 -22.15 -27.42 -20.61
CA PRO A 6 -21.18 -28.23 -21.32
C PRO A 6 -19.79 -27.77 -20.90
N GLN A 7 -18.91 -28.72 -20.58
CA GLN A 7 -17.48 -28.42 -20.58
C GLN A 7 -17.14 -27.90 -21.97
N PHE A 8 -17.03 -26.57 -22.10
CA PHE A 8 -16.50 -25.91 -23.30
C PHE A 8 -15.12 -26.52 -23.56
N ASN A 9 -14.94 -27.15 -24.72
CA ASN A 9 -13.77 -27.97 -25.02
C ASN A 9 -12.53 -27.10 -25.34
N TYR A 10 -11.89 -26.57 -24.30
CA TYR A 10 -10.72 -25.69 -24.42
C TYR A 10 -9.49 -26.38 -25.02
N LEU A 11 -9.33 -27.69 -24.79
CA LEU A 11 -8.23 -28.48 -25.37
C LEU A 11 -8.39 -28.64 -26.89
N GLU A 12 -9.62 -28.82 -27.36
CA GLU A 12 -9.95 -28.88 -28.78
C GLU A 12 -9.71 -27.52 -29.45
N GLN A 13 -10.12 -26.42 -28.84
CA GLN A 13 -9.87 -25.06 -29.35
C GLN A 13 -8.37 -24.71 -29.41
N ALA A 14 -7.57 -25.15 -28.42
CA ALA A 14 -6.12 -24.95 -28.41
C ALA A 14 -5.42 -25.81 -29.47
N SER A 15 -5.85 -27.08 -29.62
CA SER A 15 -5.37 -28.00 -30.65
C SER A 15 -5.72 -27.52 -32.07
N GLU A 16 -6.92 -26.97 -32.25
CA GLU A 16 -7.39 -26.38 -33.50
C GLU A 16 -6.59 -25.12 -33.86
N LEU A 17 -6.35 -24.22 -32.90
CA LEU A 17 -5.52 -23.03 -33.13
C LEU A 17 -4.08 -23.37 -33.51
N LEU A 18 -3.49 -24.43 -32.92
CA LEU A 18 -2.17 -24.93 -33.29
C LEU A 18 -2.17 -25.48 -34.71
N ARG A 19 -3.13 -26.34 -35.05
CA ARG A 19 -3.30 -26.88 -36.41
C ARG A 19 -3.47 -25.79 -37.46
N GLU A 20 -4.27 -24.77 -37.16
CA GLU A 20 -4.46 -23.61 -38.04
C GLU A 20 -3.19 -22.76 -38.19
N THR A 21 -2.43 -22.60 -37.11
CA THR A 21 -1.16 -21.86 -37.14
C THR A 21 -0.15 -22.58 -38.03
N GLU A 22 -0.04 -23.91 -37.88
CA GLU A 22 0.87 -24.74 -38.67
C GLU A 22 0.45 -24.85 -40.14
N ALA A 23 -0.85 -24.84 -40.42
CA ALA A 23 -1.41 -24.86 -41.77
C ALA A 23 -1.36 -23.48 -42.49
N MET A 24 -1.05 -22.38 -41.78
CA MET A 24 -1.07 -21.05 -42.38
C MET A 24 0.04 -20.89 -43.41
N LYS A 25 -0.34 -20.42 -44.61
CA LYS A 25 0.63 -19.99 -45.62
C LYS A 25 1.27 -18.66 -45.20
N TYR A 26 2.58 -18.68 -45.00
CA TYR A 26 3.40 -17.48 -44.77
C TYR A 26 4.71 -17.54 -45.58
N SER A 27 5.36 -16.40 -45.73
CA SER A 27 6.69 -16.30 -46.35
C SER A 27 7.65 -15.54 -45.44
N LEU A 28 8.93 -15.91 -45.51
CA LEU A 28 10.02 -15.25 -44.82
C LEU A 28 10.90 -14.53 -45.82
N ARG A 29 11.14 -13.23 -45.60
CA ARG A 29 12.05 -12.41 -46.39
C ARG A 29 13.17 -11.89 -45.48
N LYS A 30 14.43 -11.98 -45.90
CA LYS A 30 15.54 -11.30 -45.21
C LYS A 30 15.46 -9.80 -45.50
N GLY A 31 15.59 -8.96 -44.47
CA GLY A 31 15.66 -7.52 -44.65
C GLY A 31 16.86 -7.10 -45.50
N ASP A 32 16.76 -5.90 -46.07
CA ASP A 32 17.81 -5.31 -46.88
C ASP A 32 18.92 -4.71 -45.97
N TYR A 33 19.88 -3.97 -46.51
CA TYR A 33 21.10 -3.53 -45.79
C TYR A 33 20.82 -2.79 -44.46
N ASP A 34 19.69 -2.06 -44.38
CA ASP A 34 19.28 -1.30 -43.20
C ASP A 34 18.59 -2.12 -42.09
N SER A 35 18.30 -3.41 -42.32
CA SER A 35 17.66 -4.27 -41.32
C SER A 35 18.14 -5.72 -41.42
N PRO A 36 18.97 -6.20 -40.47
CA PRO A 36 19.54 -7.55 -40.52
C PRO A 36 18.50 -8.66 -40.23
N PHE A 37 17.25 -8.30 -39.94
CA PHE A 37 16.22 -9.22 -39.45
C PHE A 37 15.39 -9.85 -40.57
N PHE A 38 14.90 -11.06 -40.35
CA PHE A 38 13.87 -11.67 -41.19
C PHE A 38 12.49 -11.08 -40.89
N TYR A 39 11.65 -10.95 -41.92
CA TYR A 39 10.27 -10.49 -41.85
C TYR A 39 9.31 -11.59 -42.28
N VAL A 40 8.23 -11.76 -41.51
CA VAL A 40 7.15 -12.70 -41.82
C VAL A 40 6.01 -11.97 -42.52
N ASN A 41 5.58 -12.51 -43.66
CA ASN A 41 4.46 -12.04 -44.45
C ASN A 41 3.35 -13.10 -44.48
N PHE A 42 2.14 -12.73 -44.08
CA PHE A 42 0.98 -13.61 -44.05
C PHE A 42 -0.33 -12.82 -44.19
N ARG A 43 -1.44 -13.53 -44.35
CA ARG A 43 -2.78 -12.93 -44.46
C ARG A 43 -3.74 -13.55 -43.44
N ILE A 44 -4.56 -12.72 -42.83
CA ILE A 44 -5.71 -13.14 -42.01
C ILE A 44 -6.94 -12.44 -42.61
N GLU A 45 -7.97 -13.20 -43.00
CA GLU A 45 -9.23 -12.65 -43.56
C GLU A 45 -9.00 -11.64 -44.71
N GLY A 46 -8.03 -11.93 -45.59
CA GLY A 46 -7.66 -11.05 -46.70
C GLY A 46 -6.76 -9.86 -46.35
N LYS A 47 -6.57 -9.52 -45.06
CA LYS A 47 -5.67 -8.45 -44.62
C LYS A 47 -4.23 -8.93 -44.53
N ARG A 48 -3.32 -8.21 -45.18
CA ARG A 48 -1.88 -8.51 -45.16
C ARG A 48 -1.22 -8.00 -43.87
N HIS A 49 -0.38 -8.86 -43.29
CA HIS A 49 0.51 -8.53 -42.19
C HIS A 49 1.96 -8.76 -42.62
N ASN A 50 2.83 -7.78 -42.38
CA ASN A 50 4.27 -7.85 -42.61
C ASN A 50 4.98 -7.37 -41.34
N LEU A 51 5.62 -8.28 -40.61
CA LEU A 51 6.17 -8.01 -39.28
C LEU A 51 7.59 -8.54 -39.18
N SER A 52 8.48 -7.80 -38.52
CA SER A 52 9.84 -8.28 -38.23
C SER A 52 9.80 -9.40 -37.21
N THR A 53 10.56 -10.46 -37.46
CA THR A 53 10.82 -11.54 -36.49
C THR A 53 11.86 -11.15 -35.44
N LYS A 54 12.63 -10.07 -35.68
CA LYS A 54 13.82 -9.69 -34.89
C LYS A 54 14.91 -10.79 -34.81
N GLU A 55 14.85 -11.78 -35.68
CA GLU A 55 15.84 -12.85 -35.77
C GLU A 55 16.70 -12.67 -37.02
N THR A 56 18.01 -12.91 -36.91
CA THR A 56 18.98 -12.83 -38.01
C THR A 56 19.29 -14.21 -38.62
N ILE A 57 18.83 -15.29 -37.99
CA ILE A 57 19.04 -16.68 -38.41
C ILE A 57 17.72 -17.27 -38.90
N LYS A 58 17.72 -17.88 -40.09
CA LYS A 58 16.50 -18.37 -40.77
C LYS A 58 15.72 -19.42 -39.97
N SER A 59 16.40 -20.33 -39.26
CA SER A 59 15.75 -21.36 -38.43
C SER A 59 15.04 -20.76 -37.22
N LYS A 60 15.69 -19.84 -36.50
CA LYS A 60 15.07 -19.08 -35.40
C LYS A 60 13.92 -18.20 -35.90
N ALA A 61 14.09 -17.57 -37.07
CA ALA A 61 13.06 -16.77 -37.71
C ALA A 61 11.80 -17.57 -38.07
N LYS A 62 11.93 -18.87 -38.43
CA LYS A 62 10.77 -19.75 -38.66
C LYS A 62 9.96 -19.98 -37.37
N ILE A 63 10.63 -20.30 -36.27
CA ILE A 63 9.98 -20.50 -34.97
C ILE A 63 9.27 -19.20 -34.56
N LYS A 64 9.98 -18.07 -34.67
CA LYS A 64 9.45 -16.76 -34.30
C LYS A 64 8.30 -16.30 -35.20
N ALA A 65 8.31 -16.66 -36.48
CA ALA A 65 7.21 -16.39 -37.40
C ALA A 65 5.93 -17.11 -36.99
N LEU A 66 6.02 -18.39 -36.60
CA LEU A 66 4.87 -19.15 -36.12
C LEU A 66 4.32 -18.56 -34.81
N GLU A 67 5.18 -18.10 -33.89
CA GLU A 67 4.75 -17.38 -32.68
C GLU A 67 3.97 -16.10 -33.01
N ILE A 68 4.49 -15.26 -33.92
CA ILE A 68 3.84 -14.01 -34.35
C ILE A 68 2.48 -14.28 -35.02
N ILE A 69 2.41 -15.32 -35.85
CA ILE A 69 1.17 -15.74 -36.53
C ILE A 69 0.15 -16.21 -35.50
N ARG A 70 0.57 -17.07 -34.56
CA ARG A 70 -0.27 -17.57 -33.47
C ARG A 70 -0.79 -16.42 -32.62
N GLU A 71 0.05 -15.43 -32.30
CA GLU A 71 -0.33 -14.23 -31.54
C GLU A 71 -1.37 -13.38 -32.27
N LYS A 72 -1.26 -13.24 -33.61
CA LYS A 72 -2.24 -12.47 -34.39
C LYS A 72 -3.56 -13.22 -34.58
N LEU A 73 -3.50 -14.53 -34.84
CA LEU A 73 -4.69 -15.38 -34.90
C LEU A 73 -5.37 -15.44 -33.54
N SER A 74 -4.61 -15.61 -32.46
CA SER A 74 -5.14 -15.62 -31.10
C SER A 74 -5.77 -14.29 -30.77
N LYS A 75 -5.12 -13.15 -30.97
CA LYS A 75 -5.72 -11.81 -30.73
C LYS A 75 -6.96 -11.53 -31.57
N ARG A 76 -7.11 -12.17 -32.74
CA ARG A 76 -8.27 -12.03 -33.62
C ARG A 76 -9.44 -12.92 -33.19
N LYS A 77 -9.19 -14.20 -32.88
CA LYS A 77 -10.21 -15.14 -32.39
C LYS A 77 -10.56 -14.91 -30.91
N PHE A 78 -9.58 -14.50 -30.11
CA PHE A 78 -9.58 -14.37 -28.65
C PHE A 78 -8.76 -13.13 -28.25
N PRO A 79 -9.38 -11.94 -28.25
CA PRO A 79 -8.70 -10.71 -27.90
C PRO A 79 -8.15 -10.82 -26.46
N GLN A 80 -6.83 -11.00 -26.34
CA GLN A 80 -6.03 -11.32 -25.13
C GLN A 80 -6.10 -12.78 -24.68
N SER A 81 -4.92 -13.40 -24.49
CA SER A 81 -4.62 -14.77 -24.05
C SER A 81 -5.80 -15.53 -23.43
N PHE A 82 -6.09 -16.74 -23.91
CA PHE A 82 -7.03 -17.67 -23.26
C PHE A 82 -6.55 -18.07 -21.85
N GLY A 83 -6.66 -17.18 -20.85
CA GLY A 83 -7.86 -17.03 -20.05
C GLY A 83 -8.84 -18.20 -20.03
N SER A 84 -8.38 -19.45 -19.89
CA SER A 84 -9.27 -20.53 -19.41
C SER A 84 -9.77 -20.23 -17.99
N HIS A 85 -9.03 -19.43 -17.24
CA HIS A 85 -9.36 -19.04 -15.87
C HIS A 85 -10.19 -17.76 -15.82
N THR A 86 -11.17 -17.79 -14.93
CA THR A 86 -12.00 -16.65 -14.57
C THR A 86 -11.27 -15.75 -13.56
N PHE A 87 -11.78 -14.53 -13.35
CA PHE A 87 -11.26 -13.69 -12.28
C PHE A 87 -11.48 -14.32 -10.89
N GLN A 88 -12.56 -15.08 -10.71
CA GLN A 88 -12.78 -15.86 -9.49
C GLN A 88 -11.66 -16.89 -9.27
N ASP A 89 -11.26 -17.62 -10.31
CA ASP A 89 -10.18 -18.62 -10.22
C ASP A 89 -8.86 -17.98 -9.83
N SER A 90 -8.55 -16.81 -10.41
CA SER A 90 -7.32 -16.09 -10.09
C SER A 90 -7.31 -15.58 -8.66
N VAL A 91 -8.44 -15.10 -8.15
CA VAL A 91 -8.57 -14.76 -6.74
C VAL A 91 -8.38 -16.00 -5.88
N ASN A 92 -9.06 -17.11 -6.16
CA ASN A 92 -8.98 -18.33 -5.35
C ASN A 92 -7.52 -18.82 -5.21
N ARG A 93 -6.78 -18.89 -6.33
CA ARG A 93 -5.35 -19.24 -6.32
C ARG A 93 -4.50 -18.20 -5.60
N PHE A 94 -4.80 -16.91 -5.79
CA PHE A 94 -4.07 -15.84 -5.11
C PHE A 94 -4.19 -15.92 -3.59
N ILE A 95 -5.39 -16.28 -3.10
CA ILE A 95 -5.63 -16.48 -1.67
C ILE A 95 -4.87 -17.71 -1.16
N SER A 96 -4.88 -18.82 -1.89
CA SER A 96 -4.19 -20.04 -1.45
C SER A 96 -2.67 -19.86 -1.37
N GLU A 97 -2.04 -19.18 -2.33
CA GLU A 97 -0.59 -18.96 -2.33
C GLU A 97 -0.13 -17.91 -1.31
N ARG A 98 -0.93 -16.86 -1.08
CA ARG A 98 -0.53 -15.74 -0.19
C ARG A 98 -0.75 -16.07 1.30
N GLY A 99 -1.56 -17.07 1.60
CA GLY A 99 -1.94 -17.43 2.98
C GLY A 99 -2.84 -16.37 3.61
N VAL A 100 -2.32 -15.62 4.59
CA VAL A 100 -3.12 -14.66 5.37
C VAL A 100 -3.41 -13.40 4.55
N ILE A 101 -4.70 -13.16 4.29
CA ILE A 101 -5.21 -11.94 3.64
C ILE A 101 -5.98 -11.11 4.64
N THR A 102 -5.75 -9.79 4.60
CA THR A 102 -6.43 -8.84 5.48
C THR A 102 -7.94 -8.85 5.25
N LYS A 103 -8.72 -8.51 6.29
CA LYS A 103 -10.19 -8.44 6.17
C LYS A 103 -10.60 -7.45 5.08
N GLU A 104 -9.90 -6.32 4.97
CA GLU A 104 -10.13 -5.27 3.98
C GLU A 104 -9.85 -5.73 2.55
N ASP A 105 -8.75 -6.46 2.33
CA ASP A 105 -8.42 -7.03 1.02
C ASP A 105 -9.45 -8.09 0.62
N ARG A 106 -9.92 -8.93 1.56
CA ARG A 106 -10.96 -9.94 1.29
C ARG A 106 -12.29 -9.30 0.88
N ILE A 107 -12.75 -8.28 1.61
CA ILE A 107 -13.95 -7.51 1.23
C ILE A 107 -13.77 -6.87 -0.16
N THR A 108 -12.58 -6.37 -0.43
CA THR A 108 -12.25 -5.75 -1.72
C THR A 108 -12.30 -6.76 -2.87
N LEU A 109 -11.68 -7.93 -2.69
CA LEU A 109 -11.67 -9.01 -3.70
C LEU A 109 -13.07 -9.58 -3.95
N ASN A 110 -13.86 -9.80 -2.90
CA ASN A 110 -15.25 -10.24 -3.02
C ASN A 110 -16.07 -9.24 -3.85
N TRP A 111 -15.86 -7.94 -3.65
CA TRP A 111 -16.53 -6.94 -4.49
C TRP A 111 -16.16 -7.09 -5.97
N PHE A 112 -14.89 -7.34 -6.30
CA PHE A 112 -14.49 -7.56 -7.70
C PHE A 112 -15.07 -8.84 -8.27
N ILE A 113 -15.12 -9.91 -7.47
CA ILE A 113 -15.81 -11.17 -7.80
C ILE A 113 -17.28 -10.91 -8.13
N GLU A 114 -18.00 -10.14 -7.32
CA GLU A 114 -19.41 -9.80 -7.60
C GLU A 114 -19.57 -9.02 -8.91
N GLN A 115 -18.54 -8.29 -9.37
CA GLN A 115 -18.62 -7.50 -10.60
C GLN A 115 -18.21 -8.28 -11.85
N ILE A 116 -17.15 -9.09 -11.76
CA ILE A 116 -16.47 -9.70 -12.92
C ILE A 116 -15.97 -11.12 -12.63
N GLY A 117 -16.45 -11.80 -11.59
CA GLY A 117 -15.96 -13.09 -11.13
C GLY A 117 -15.88 -14.14 -12.24
N ASP A 118 -16.96 -14.31 -13.01
CA ASP A 118 -17.05 -15.27 -14.11
C ASP A 118 -16.34 -14.81 -15.40
N MET A 119 -15.86 -13.56 -15.44
CA MET A 119 -15.19 -13.02 -16.61
C MET A 119 -13.82 -13.68 -16.76
N LYS A 120 -13.51 -14.17 -17.97
CA LYS A 120 -12.16 -14.65 -18.29
C LYS A 120 -11.16 -13.50 -18.13
N ILE A 121 -10.04 -13.78 -17.48
CA ILE A 121 -9.06 -12.73 -17.14
C ILE A 121 -8.45 -12.05 -18.37
N GLY A 122 -8.35 -12.75 -19.51
CA GLY A 122 -7.92 -12.16 -20.78
C GLY A 122 -8.84 -11.03 -21.25
N LEU A 123 -10.14 -11.14 -21.01
CA LEU A 123 -11.11 -10.13 -21.44
C LEU A 123 -11.08 -8.85 -20.60
N ILE A 124 -10.30 -8.80 -19.51
CA ILE A 124 -10.20 -7.63 -18.62
C ILE A 124 -9.40 -6.53 -19.34
N SER A 125 -10.12 -5.70 -20.10
CA SER A 125 -9.54 -4.55 -20.80
C SER A 125 -9.41 -3.31 -19.91
N LYS A 126 -8.69 -2.30 -20.41
CA LYS A 126 -8.61 -0.97 -19.78
C LYS A 126 -9.99 -0.35 -19.57
N ASP A 127 -10.92 -0.56 -20.49
CA ASP A 127 -12.28 -0.02 -20.39
C ASP A 127 -13.08 -0.67 -19.27
N ILE A 128 -12.90 -1.97 -19.04
CA ILE A 128 -13.54 -2.69 -17.92
C ILE A 128 -13.00 -2.15 -16.60
N ILE A 129 -11.68 -2.00 -16.48
CA ILE A 129 -11.04 -1.41 -15.30
C ILE A 129 -11.57 0.00 -15.04
N TRP A 130 -11.75 0.81 -16.09
CA TRP A 130 -12.29 2.16 -15.96
C TRP A 130 -13.77 2.18 -15.56
N LYS A 131 -14.58 1.26 -16.08
CA LYS A 131 -15.98 1.05 -15.64
C LYS A 131 -16.04 0.70 -14.14
N LEU A 132 -15.18 -0.20 -13.66
CA LEU A 132 -15.10 -0.56 -12.25
C LEU A 132 -14.66 0.62 -11.37
N LYS A 133 -13.69 1.42 -11.82
CA LYS A 133 -13.28 2.66 -11.12
C LYS A 133 -14.43 3.64 -11.00
N ARG A 134 -15.18 3.89 -12.09
CA ARG A 134 -16.37 4.74 -12.07
C ARG A 134 -17.42 4.27 -11.06
N LYS A 135 -17.70 2.96 -11.03
CA LYS A 135 -18.64 2.37 -10.06
C LYS A 135 -18.20 2.53 -8.60
N ARG A 136 -16.89 2.61 -8.33
CA ARG A 136 -16.35 2.95 -7.00
C ARG A 136 -16.37 4.45 -6.71
N MET A 137 -16.09 5.30 -7.70
CA MET A 137 -16.14 6.76 -7.57
C MET A 137 -17.55 7.27 -7.25
N SER A 138 -18.58 6.63 -7.79
CA SER A 138 -19.98 7.00 -7.53
C SER A 138 -20.48 6.64 -6.13
N ARG A 139 -19.69 5.92 -5.33
CA ARG A 139 -20.06 5.59 -3.96
C ARG A 139 -19.86 6.79 -3.04
N ILE A 140 -20.79 6.93 -2.10
CA ILE A 140 -20.65 7.84 -0.97
C ILE A 140 -20.05 7.08 0.21
N ASN A 141 -19.05 7.70 0.85
CA ASN A 141 -18.50 7.17 2.07
C ASN A 141 -19.50 7.39 3.21
N ALA A 142 -20.03 6.29 3.75
CA ALA A 142 -21.01 6.32 4.83
C ALA A 142 -20.55 7.11 6.07
N SER A 143 -19.25 7.14 6.37
CA SER A 143 -18.75 7.87 7.54
C SER A 143 -18.63 9.38 7.33
N THR A 144 -18.49 9.84 6.08
CA THR A 144 -18.25 11.27 5.79
C THR A 144 -19.35 11.92 4.95
N GLY A 145 -20.29 11.15 4.39
CA GLY A 145 -21.29 11.66 3.46
C GLY A 145 -20.71 12.19 2.14
N MET A 146 -19.42 11.99 1.89
CA MET A 146 -18.70 12.55 0.73
C MET A 146 -18.34 11.46 -0.29
N PRO A 147 -18.12 11.82 -1.57
CA PRO A 147 -17.57 10.89 -2.56
C PRO A 147 -16.28 10.23 -2.11
N VAL A 148 -16.08 8.97 -2.50
CA VAL A 148 -14.86 8.23 -2.17
C VAL A 148 -13.64 8.90 -2.82
N LYS A 149 -12.62 9.21 -2.00
CA LYS A 149 -11.39 9.88 -2.46
C LYS A 149 -10.59 9.02 -3.46
N PRO A 150 -9.90 9.61 -4.45
CA PRO A 150 -9.06 8.88 -5.42
C PRO A 150 -8.03 7.94 -4.78
N GLN A 151 -7.41 8.36 -3.68
CA GLN A 151 -6.45 7.55 -2.93
C GLN A 151 -7.06 6.24 -2.41
N THR A 152 -8.29 6.28 -1.90
CA THR A 152 -9.02 5.10 -1.43
C THR A 152 -9.27 4.13 -2.59
N ILE A 153 -9.62 4.67 -3.77
CA ILE A 153 -9.86 3.85 -4.97
C ILE A 153 -8.56 3.23 -5.46
N ASN A 154 -7.47 3.99 -5.54
CA ASN A 154 -6.16 3.44 -5.92
C ASN A 154 -5.75 2.30 -4.98
N ARG A 155 -5.98 2.45 -3.66
CA ARG A 155 -5.70 1.38 -2.69
C ARG A 155 -6.53 0.12 -2.95
N VAL A 156 -7.82 0.28 -3.23
CA VAL A 156 -8.73 -0.83 -3.62
C VAL A 156 -8.26 -1.53 -4.90
N PHE A 157 -7.73 -0.78 -5.87
CA PHE A 157 -7.22 -1.35 -7.12
C PHE A 157 -5.79 -1.92 -7.02
N ASN A 158 -5.03 -1.61 -5.96
CA ASN A 158 -3.71 -2.21 -5.76
C ASN A 158 -3.80 -3.73 -5.64
N ILE A 159 -4.74 -4.25 -4.84
CA ILE A 159 -4.92 -5.70 -4.67
C ILE A 159 -5.42 -6.37 -5.96
N PHE A 160 -6.31 -5.70 -6.69
CA PHE A 160 -6.78 -6.15 -8.00
C PHE A 160 -5.63 -6.34 -8.99
N HIS A 161 -4.78 -5.32 -9.16
CA HIS A 161 -3.60 -5.43 -10.02
C HIS A 161 -2.58 -6.43 -9.48
N SER A 162 -2.48 -6.62 -8.15
CA SER A 162 -1.64 -7.68 -7.58
C SER A 162 -2.10 -9.08 -8.00
N VAL A 163 -3.40 -9.31 -8.13
CA VAL A 163 -3.96 -10.58 -8.65
C VAL A 163 -3.61 -10.73 -10.14
N LEU A 164 -3.81 -9.68 -10.95
CA LEU A 164 -3.51 -9.76 -12.39
C LEU A 164 -2.01 -9.93 -12.67
N ASN A 165 -1.14 -9.27 -11.90
CA ASN A 165 0.31 -9.47 -11.99
C ASN A 165 0.71 -10.90 -11.58
N LYS A 166 -0.02 -11.52 -10.65
CA LYS A 166 0.18 -12.94 -10.32
C LYS A 166 -0.29 -13.86 -11.44
N CYS A 167 -1.37 -13.52 -12.14
CA CYS A 167 -1.79 -14.24 -13.35
C CYS A 167 -0.71 -14.22 -14.44
N GLU A 168 0.00 -13.10 -14.59
CA GLU A 168 1.16 -13.03 -15.50
C GLU A 168 2.30 -13.95 -15.04
N GLN A 169 2.63 -13.97 -13.74
CA GLN A 169 3.63 -14.90 -13.19
C GLN A 169 3.24 -16.38 -13.28
N TRP A 170 1.94 -16.67 -13.41
CA TRP A 170 1.41 -18.03 -13.55
C TRP A 170 1.21 -18.43 -15.02
N ASP A 171 1.63 -17.59 -15.97
CA ASP A 171 1.40 -17.76 -17.40
C ASP A 171 -0.10 -17.87 -17.78
N TRP A 172 -0.99 -17.32 -16.95
CA TRP A 172 -2.43 -17.21 -17.24
C TRP A 172 -2.77 -15.96 -18.06
N LEU A 173 -1.87 -14.96 -18.04
CA LEU A 173 -1.90 -13.77 -18.87
C LEU A 173 -0.50 -13.54 -19.46
N ASP A 174 -0.42 -13.14 -20.72
CA ASP A 174 0.86 -12.72 -21.29
C ASP A 174 1.38 -11.45 -20.61
N HIS A 175 0.47 -10.50 -20.34
CA HIS A 175 0.76 -9.22 -19.68
C HIS A 175 -0.41 -8.75 -18.82
N ALA A 176 -0.13 -8.38 -17.58
CA ALA A 176 -1.12 -7.74 -16.73
C ALA A 176 -1.45 -6.31 -17.22
N PRO A 177 -2.74 -5.92 -17.25
CA PRO A 177 -3.13 -4.56 -17.57
C PRO A 177 -2.45 -3.52 -16.67
N LEU A 178 -1.87 -2.48 -17.27
CA LEU A 178 -1.21 -1.39 -16.55
C LEU A 178 -2.14 -0.72 -15.53
N HIS A 179 -1.60 -0.49 -14.33
CA HIS A 179 -2.32 0.21 -13.27
C HIS A 179 -2.38 1.72 -13.55
N GLN A 180 -3.48 2.17 -14.16
CA GLN A 180 -3.78 3.59 -14.35
C GLN A 180 -4.28 4.24 -13.05
N ARG A 181 -3.36 4.72 -12.20
CA ARG A 181 -3.73 5.35 -10.92
C ARG A 181 -4.51 6.65 -11.16
N LEU A 182 -5.56 6.87 -10.37
CA LEU A 182 -6.25 8.16 -10.32
C LEU A 182 -5.33 9.21 -9.69
N LYS A 183 -5.44 10.46 -10.14
CA LYS A 183 -4.69 11.59 -9.56
C LYS A 183 -5.09 11.76 -8.11
N GLU A 184 -4.13 11.63 -7.20
CA GLU A 184 -4.33 11.84 -5.77
C GLU A 184 -4.12 13.31 -5.45
N SER A 185 -5.03 13.92 -4.69
CA SER A 185 -4.79 15.23 -4.09
C SER A 185 -3.63 15.13 -3.12
N ARG A 186 -2.81 16.18 -3.03
CA ARG A 186 -1.79 16.26 -1.98
C ARG A 186 -2.49 16.12 -0.62
N PRO A 187 -2.02 15.23 0.27
CA PRO A 187 -2.61 15.12 1.58
C PRO A 187 -2.48 16.46 2.29
N LEU A 188 -3.59 16.99 2.81
CA LEU A 188 -3.56 18.12 3.74
C LEU A 188 -2.62 17.73 4.89
N GLY A 189 -1.60 18.54 5.13
CA GLY A 189 -0.67 18.30 6.23
C GLY A 189 -1.44 18.21 7.55
N ARG A 190 -1.15 17.20 8.38
CA ARG A 190 -1.76 17.12 9.71
C ARG A 190 -1.28 18.29 10.56
N LYS A 191 -2.22 19.02 11.15
CA LYS A 191 -1.92 20.18 12.01
C LYS A 191 -1.46 19.70 13.38
N SER A 192 -0.40 20.30 13.92
CA SER A 192 0.00 20.11 15.31
C SER A 192 -1.00 20.81 16.24
N LEU A 193 -1.16 20.27 17.44
CA LEU A 193 -2.03 20.84 18.47
C LEU A 193 -1.23 21.82 19.34
N ASN A 194 -1.84 22.94 19.71
CA ASN A 194 -1.25 23.86 20.68
C ASN A 194 -1.59 23.45 22.13
N ASN A 195 -0.96 24.10 23.11
CA ASN A 195 -1.15 23.77 24.53
C ASN A 195 -2.61 23.97 25.00
N ASP A 196 -3.32 24.98 24.49
CA ASP A 196 -4.74 25.20 24.81
C ASP A 196 -5.62 24.03 24.33
N GLN A 197 -5.40 23.58 23.10
CA GLN A 197 -6.11 22.43 22.54
C GLN A 197 -5.86 21.16 23.35
N ILE A 198 -4.61 20.91 23.76
CA ILE A 198 -4.28 19.77 24.64
C ILE A 198 -4.99 19.90 25.99
N LYS A 199 -4.97 21.09 26.60
CA LYS A 199 -5.65 21.36 27.87
C LYS A 199 -7.15 21.08 27.78
N ARG A 200 -7.82 21.59 26.75
CA ARG A 200 -9.26 21.36 26.50
C ARG A 200 -9.60 19.89 26.28
N LEU A 201 -8.74 19.12 25.60
CA LEU A 201 -8.93 17.68 25.44
C LEU A 201 -8.85 16.94 26.79
N ILE A 202 -7.90 17.34 27.66
CA ILE A 202 -7.77 16.79 29.01
C ILE A 202 -8.99 17.16 29.86
N GLU A 203 -9.39 18.43 29.90
CA GLU A 203 -10.58 18.89 30.62
C GLU A 203 -11.86 18.19 30.16
N ALA A 204 -12.02 17.96 28.86
CA ALA A 204 -13.14 17.20 28.31
C ALA A 204 -13.15 15.75 28.81
N SER A 205 -11.99 15.11 28.94
CA SER A 205 -11.88 13.75 29.49
C SER A 205 -12.31 13.68 30.96
N LEU A 206 -12.01 14.72 31.74
CA LEU A 206 -12.45 14.85 33.14
C LEU A 206 -13.97 15.04 33.22
N LYS A 207 -14.52 15.97 32.42
CA LYS A 207 -15.97 16.24 32.34
C LYS A 207 -16.79 15.01 31.95
N LEU A 208 -16.24 14.15 31.10
CA LEU A 208 -16.88 12.91 30.64
C LEU A 208 -16.71 11.73 31.61
N GLY A 209 -16.05 11.91 32.77
CA GLY A 209 -15.82 10.84 33.74
C GLY A 209 -14.85 9.76 33.26
N ILE A 210 -13.96 10.09 32.32
CA ILE A 210 -12.96 9.17 31.72
C ILE A 210 -11.54 9.74 31.84
N PRO A 211 -11.06 10.06 33.07
CA PRO A 211 -9.78 10.74 33.30
C PRO A 211 -8.57 9.98 32.74
N HIS A 212 -8.64 8.65 32.65
CA HIS A 212 -7.59 7.82 32.07
C HIS A 212 -7.33 8.15 30.59
N MET A 213 -8.31 8.68 29.85
CA MET A 213 -8.09 9.15 28.49
C MET A 213 -7.26 10.44 28.46
N GLY A 214 -7.39 11.33 29.45
CA GLY A 214 -6.54 12.51 29.61
C GLY A 214 -5.09 12.12 29.83
N ASP A 215 -4.85 11.09 30.67
CA ASP A 215 -3.51 10.51 30.87
C ASP A 215 -2.94 9.97 29.56
N ILE A 216 -3.72 9.23 28.77
CA ILE A 216 -3.29 8.71 27.47
C ILE A 216 -2.94 9.84 26.48
N ILE A 217 -3.75 10.90 26.44
CA ILE A 217 -3.50 12.06 25.56
C ILE A 217 -2.16 12.70 25.91
N LEU A 218 -1.91 12.91 27.20
CA LEU A 218 -0.68 13.50 27.70
C LEU A 218 0.52 12.55 27.50
N PHE A 219 0.33 11.25 27.67
CA PHE A 219 1.35 10.23 27.42
C PHE A 219 1.77 10.20 25.95
N LEU A 220 0.81 10.20 25.01
CA LEU A 220 1.10 10.27 23.57
C LEU A 220 1.82 11.57 23.19
N ARG A 221 1.40 12.70 23.77
CA ARG A 221 2.03 14.01 23.56
C ARG A 221 3.49 14.04 24.04
N ASN A 222 3.83 13.26 25.06
CA ASN A 222 5.18 13.24 25.63
C ASN A 222 6.10 12.15 25.03
N THR A 223 5.54 11.06 24.54
CA THR A 223 6.31 9.91 24.01
C THR A 223 6.34 9.85 22.49
N GLY A 224 5.38 10.51 21.82
CA GLY A 224 5.20 10.44 20.39
C GLY A 224 4.85 9.03 19.89
N LEU A 225 4.33 8.12 20.71
CA LEU A 225 4.02 6.74 20.27
C LEU A 225 3.00 6.72 19.12
N ARG A 226 3.14 5.73 18.24
CA ARG A 226 2.07 5.39 17.29
C ARG A 226 0.88 4.84 18.07
N LYS A 227 -0.32 5.01 17.51
CA LYS A 227 -1.55 4.45 18.10
C LYS A 227 -1.41 2.95 18.37
N SER A 228 -0.88 2.17 17.43
CA SER A 228 -0.70 0.72 17.61
C SER A 228 0.30 0.38 18.72
N GLU A 229 1.40 1.14 18.84
CA GLU A 229 2.38 0.98 19.91
C GLU A 229 1.73 1.23 21.27
N LEU A 230 0.98 2.33 21.43
CA LEU A 230 0.21 2.60 22.64
C LEU A 230 -0.80 1.48 22.97
N LEU A 231 -1.55 1.01 21.99
CA LEU A 231 -2.61 0.02 22.19
C LEU A 231 -2.09 -1.38 22.53
N SER A 232 -0.83 -1.68 22.21
CA SER A 232 -0.19 -2.97 22.52
C SER A 232 0.76 -2.89 23.71
N LEU A 233 0.99 -1.70 24.26
CA LEU A 233 1.91 -1.47 25.36
C LEU A 233 1.38 -2.16 26.62
N LYS A 234 2.13 -3.15 27.10
CA LYS A 234 1.94 -3.89 28.35
C LYS A 234 2.73 -3.25 29.49
N LYS A 235 2.42 -3.66 30.72
CA LYS A 235 3.19 -3.27 31.90
C LYS A 235 4.61 -3.84 31.89
N SER A 236 4.79 -5.08 31.40
CA SER A 236 6.11 -5.69 31.18
C SER A 236 6.99 -4.92 30.19
N ASN A 237 6.42 -4.02 29.37
CA ASN A 237 7.21 -3.14 28.52
C ASN A 237 7.85 -1.97 29.29
N LEU A 238 7.46 -1.70 30.55
CA LEU A 238 8.11 -0.68 31.38
C LEU A 238 9.44 -1.22 31.90
N LEU A 239 10.54 -0.55 31.54
CA LEU A 239 11.90 -0.93 31.90
C LEU A 239 12.50 0.12 32.84
N TYR A 240 13.51 -0.29 33.61
CA TYR A 240 14.27 0.58 34.52
C TYR A 240 13.35 1.41 35.42
N ASP A 241 12.48 0.75 36.17
CA ASP A 241 11.52 1.41 37.06
C ASP A 241 10.62 2.46 36.37
N GLY A 242 10.33 2.23 35.09
CA GLY A 242 9.48 3.09 34.25
C GLY A 242 10.19 4.26 33.59
N ASP A 243 11.53 4.32 33.61
CA ASP A 243 12.30 5.31 32.85
C ASP A 243 12.30 5.06 31.34
N ALA A 244 12.06 3.82 30.92
CA ALA A 244 11.99 3.47 29.51
C ALA A 244 10.83 2.53 29.17
N ILE A 245 10.53 2.47 27.87
CA ILE A 245 9.61 1.51 27.27
C ILE A 245 10.34 0.62 26.26
N GLY A 246 10.17 -0.69 26.37
CA GLY A 246 10.57 -1.68 25.36
C GLY A 246 9.45 -1.87 24.33
N LEU A 247 9.75 -1.80 23.04
CA LEU A 247 8.78 -2.07 21.97
C LEU A 247 9.20 -3.29 21.15
N ASP A 248 8.27 -4.23 20.96
CA ASP A 248 8.51 -5.45 20.17
C ASP A 248 8.52 -5.12 18.67
N LYS A 249 9.58 -5.54 17.96
CA LYS A 249 9.56 -5.58 16.48
C LYS A 249 9.30 -6.96 15.91
N GLN A 250 9.52 -8.03 16.68
CA GLN A 250 9.42 -9.41 16.20
C GLN A 250 8.66 -10.30 17.21
N LYS A 251 8.03 -11.35 16.68
CA LYS A 251 7.11 -12.27 17.37
C LYS A 251 7.72 -13.12 18.51
N ASN A 252 8.98 -12.90 18.87
CA ASN A 252 9.73 -13.80 19.76
C ASN A 252 9.97 -13.23 21.18
N GLY A 253 9.27 -12.17 21.59
CA GLY A 253 9.31 -11.68 22.98
C GLY A 253 10.56 -10.91 23.40
N GLU A 254 11.58 -10.78 22.53
CA GLU A 254 12.72 -9.88 22.77
C GLU A 254 12.41 -8.44 22.32
N PHE A 255 12.60 -7.48 23.23
CA PHE A 255 12.48 -6.05 22.93
C PHE A 255 13.55 -5.65 21.93
N ASN A 256 13.13 -5.24 20.74
CA ASN A 256 14.07 -4.87 19.70
C ASN A 256 14.53 -3.41 19.82
N GLU A 257 13.79 -2.57 20.56
CA GLU A 257 14.13 -1.17 20.79
C GLU A 257 13.66 -0.71 22.17
N VAL A 258 14.57 -0.05 22.90
CA VAL A 258 14.33 0.57 24.21
C VAL A 258 14.32 2.09 24.06
N TYR A 259 13.32 2.73 24.65
CA TYR A 259 13.12 4.18 24.54
C TYR A 259 12.93 4.83 25.89
N PHE A 260 13.83 5.73 26.26
CA PHE A 260 13.66 6.56 27.44
C PHE A 260 12.51 7.55 27.24
N ILE A 261 11.68 7.69 28.27
CA ILE A 261 10.49 8.54 28.25
C ILE A 261 10.69 9.74 29.19
N SER A 262 9.95 10.83 28.96
CA SER A 262 10.04 12.01 29.82
C SER A 262 9.54 11.71 31.23
N SER A 263 9.98 12.50 32.21
CA SER A 263 9.51 12.38 33.61
C SER A 263 7.99 12.47 33.74
N GLN A 264 7.34 13.27 32.88
CA GLN A 264 5.87 13.36 32.83
C GLN A 264 5.24 12.06 32.30
N ALA A 265 5.82 11.44 31.27
CA ALA A 265 5.37 10.16 30.76
C ALA A 265 5.59 9.03 31.78
N LYS A 266 6.73 9.03 32.49
CA LYS A 266 7.02 8.09 33.60
C LYS A 266 5.98 8.17 34.69
N LYS A 267 5.65 9.37 35.18
CA LYS A 267 4.60 9.56 36.21
C LYS A 267 3.26 8.95 35.79
N ILE A 268 2.88 9.12 34.52
CA ILE A 268 1.65 8.52 33.97
C ILE A 268 1.78 6.99 33.88
N ALA A 269 2.90 6.48 33.37
CA ALA A 269 3.12 5.04 33.27
C ALA A 269 3.03 4.34 34.64
N ILE A 270 3.72 4.88 35.65
CA ILE A 270 3.72 4.36 37.02
C ILE A 270 2.29 4.34 37.58
N LYS A 271 1.54 5.45 37.44
CA LYS A 271 0.13 5.56 37.87
C LYS A 271 -0.74 4.41 37.32
N HIS A 272 -0.49 3.98 36.09
CA HIS A 272 -1.27 2.92 35.43
C HIS A 272 -0.69 1.51 35.58
N SER A 273 0.51 1.36 36.16
CA SER A 273 1.17 0.06 36.35
C SER A 273 0.72 -0.73 37.60
N THR A 274 -0.08 -0.13 38.48
CA THR A 274 -0.34 -0.56 39.87
C THR A 274 -1.14 -1.87 40.09
N ARG A 275 -1.33 -2.75 39.07
CA ARG A 275 -2.04 -4.04 39.24
C ARG A 275 -1.18 -5.26 38.92
N LYS A 276 -1.48 -6.36 39.63
CA LYS A 276 -0.71 -7.60 39.87
C LYS A 276 -0.17 -8.41 38.67
N SER A 277 -0.57 -8.16 37.42
CA SER A 277 -0.10 -8.96 36.27
C SER A 277 0.65 -8.10 35.26
N GLU A 278 1.90 -8.49 34.97
CA GLU A 278 2.80 -7.83 34.03
C GLU A 278 2.33 -7.94 32.57
N ASP A 279 1.52 -8.96 32.26
CA ASP A 279 0.98 -9.22 30.93
C ASP A 279 -0.24 -8.35 30.55
N GLU A 280 -0.75 -7.57 31.51
CA GLU A 280 -1.82 -6.63 31.24
C GLU A 280 -1.33 -5.43 30.43
N HIS A 281 -2.22 -4.91 29.57
CA HIS A 281 -2.00 -3.63 28.89
C HIS A 281 -1.80 -2.52 29.92
N LEU A 282 -0.86 -1.61 29.64
CA LEU A 282 -0.57 -0.47 30.50
C LEU A 282 -1.81 0.43 30.65
N PHE A 283 -2.56 0.65 29.57
CA PHE A 283 -3.75 1.48 29.60
C PHE A 283 -5.02 0.67 29.35
N ASN A 284 -6.12 1.06 30.00
CA ASN A 284 -7.45 0.56 29.64
C ASN A 284 -7.92 1.18 28.32
N ILE A 285 -7.83 0.37 27.26
CA ILE A 285 -8.17 0.76 25.87
C ILE A 285 -9.58 0.35 25.44
N THR A 286 -10.42 -0.12 26.37
CA THR A 286 -11.79 -0.52 26.06
C THR A 286 -12.57 0.66 25.47
N ASN A 287 -13.16 0.44 24.29
CA ASN A 287 -13.85 1.46 23.51
C ASN A 287 -13.02 2.74 23.27
N PHE A 288 -11.70 2.60 23.04
CA PHE A 288 -10.79 3.72 22.85
C PHE A 288 -11.26 4.71 21.77
N ARG A 289 -11.75 4.20 20.63
CA ARG A 289 -12.22 5.04 19.52
C ARG A 289 -13.44 5.88 19.93
N GLY A 290 -14.48 5.27 20.49
CA GLY A 290 -15.68 5.99 20.89
C GLY A 290 -15.40 7.00 22.01
N LYS A 291 -14.52 6.67 22.96
CA LYS A 291 -14.07 7.61 24.00
C LYS A 291 -13.32 8.80 23.40
N TRP A 292 -12.40 8.56 22.47
CA TRP A 292 -11.67 9.63 21.77
C TRP A 292 -12.61 10.54 20.97
N GLU A 293 -13.56 9.96 20.23
CA GLU A 293 -14.55 10.73 19.46
C GLU A 293 -15.37 11.65 20.38
N LYS A 294 -15.93 11.12 21.49
CA LYS A 294 -16.65 11.92 22.48
C LYS A 294 -15.83 13.06 23.09
N ILE A 295 -14.56 12.80 23.41
CA ILE A 295 -13.66 13.82 23.97
C ILE A 295 -13.46 14.96 22.96
N ARG A 296 -13.24 14.66 21.68
CA ARG A 296 -13.09 15.68 20.64
C ARG A 296 -14.34 16.53 20.47
N ASP A 297 -15.51 15.89 20.53
CA ASP A 297 -16.79 16.58 20.36
C ASP A 297 -17.03 17.55 21.51
N VAL A 298 -16.83 17.12 22.76
CA VAL A 298 -16.91 18.00 23.95
C VAL A 298 -15.85 19.09 23.93
N ALA A 299 -14.62 18.75 23.53
CA ALA A 299 -13.54 19.71 23.44
C ALA A 299 -13.69 20.66 22.23
N ARG A 300 -14.58 20.36 21.27
CA ARG A 300 -14.75 21.08 19.99
C ARG A 300 -13.43 21.22 19.21
N ILE A 301 -12.71 20.11 19.03
CA ILE A 301 -11.42 20.06 18.33
C ILE A 301 -11.44 18.97 17.25
N GLU A 302 -11.36 19.39 15.99
CA GLU A 302 -11.25 18.48 14.86
C GLU A 302 -9.80 18.04 14.65
N THR A 303 -9.45 16.85 15.17
CA THR A 303 -8.10 16.29 15.04
C THR A 303 -8.12 14.77 15.17
N ASP A 304 -7.18 14.04 14.60
CA ASP A 304 -7.06 12.59 14.84
C ASP A 304 -6.05 12.29 15.97
N ILE A 305 -6.11 11.10 16.56
CA ILE A 305 -5.21 10.74 17.69
C ILE A 305 -3.72 10.79 17.30
N HIS A 306 -3.41 10.56 16.02
CA HIS A 306 -2.04 10.61 15.49
C HIS A 306 -1.52 12.05 15.44
N SER A 307 -2.38 13.07 15.49
CA SER A 307 -1.95 14.47 15.64
C SER A 307 -1.21 14.72 16.97
N LEU A 308 -1.45 13.94 18.03
CA LEU A 308 -0.69 14.03 19.28
C LEU A 308 0.79 13.65 19.06
N ARG A 309 1.01 12.58 18.30
CA ARG A 309 2.36 12.18 17.87
C ARG A 309 3.00 13.24 16.97
N HIS A 310 2.24 13.80 16.02
CA HIS A 310 2.76 14.90 15.20
C HIS A 310 3.16 16.10 16.05
N THR A 311 2.34 16.44 17.05
CA THR A 311 2.64 17.53 17.99
C THR A 311 3.92 17.25 18.76
N ALA A 312 4.07 16.04 19.31
CA ALA A 312 5.29 15.63 20.01
C ALA A 312 6.54 15.77 19.14
N ILE A 313 6.49 15.28 17.91
CA ILE A 313 7.64 15.33 16.97
C ILE A 313 7.96 16.77 16.57
N THR A 314 6.94 17.59 16.29
CA THR A 314 7.13 19.02 15.98
C THR A 314 7.78 19.77 17.15
N GLU A 315 7.34 19.52 18.38
CA GLU A 315 7.89 20.17 19.57
C GLU A 315 9.33 19.73 19.88
N VAL A 316 9.65 18.46 19.64
CA VAL A 316 11.03 17.96 19.78
C VAL A 316 11.92 18.50 18.66
N ALA A 317 11.42 18.58 17.43
CA ALA A 317 12.16 19.14 16.30
C ALA A 317 12.56 20.60 16.52
N LYS A 318 11.74 21.39 17.23
CA LYS A 318 12.07 22.77 17.60
C LYS A 318 13.22 22.90 18.62
N LYS A 319 13.59 21.81 19.30
CA LYS A 319 14.53 21.81 20.44
C LYS A 319 15.79 21.00 20.17
N ILE A 320 15.88 20.33 19.03
CA ILE A 320 16.94 19.39 18.71
C ILE A 320 17.53 19.76 17.36
N ASP A 321 18.84 20.00 17.35
CA ASP A 321 19.59 20.38 16.13
C ASP A 321 20.08 19.16 15.33
N SER A 322 19.72 17.94 15.78
CA SER A 322 20.14 16.69 15.16
C SER A 322 18.96 15.93 14.54
N PRO A 323 18.88 15.85 13.20
CA PRO A 323 17.94 14.99 12.49
C PRO A 323 18.02 13.52 12.94
N TYR A 324 19.20 13.05 13.36
CA TYR A 324 19.39 11.70 13.88
C TYR A 324 18.68 11.50 15.22
N LYS A 325 18.87 12.42 16.18
CA LYS A 325 18.16 12.39 17.47
C LYS A 325 16.64 12.49 17.27
N LEU A 326 16.19 13.33 16.32
CA LEU A 326 14.77 13.42 15.97
C LEU A 326 14.24 12.12 15.33
N LYS A 327 15.04 11.46 14.48
CA LYS A 327 14.70 10.16 13.89
C LYS A 327 14.57 9.08 14.96
N GLN A 328 15.48 9.06 15.93
CA GLN A 328 15.44 8.15 17.08
C GLN A 328 14.18 8.39 17.93
N PHE A 329 13.90 9.63 18.32
CA PHE A 329 12.69 9.99 19.09
C PHE A 329 11.40 9.62 18.34
N SER A 330 11.34 9.99 17.06
CA SER A 330 10.15 9.78 16.25
C SER A 330 10.01 8.34 15.74
N ARG A 331 11.05 7.50 15.77
CA ARG A 331 11.02 6.11 15.31
C ARG A 331 10.60 5.97 13.83
N HIS A 332 10.99 6.91 12.97
CA HIS A 332 10.68 6.82 11.54
C HIS A 332 11.64 5.88 10.82
N LYS A 333 11.10 4.97 10.00
CA LYS A 333 11.91 4.05 9.18
C LYS A 333 12.64 4.76 8.04
N THR A 334 12.08 5.86 7.52
CA THR A 334 12.57 6.57 6.33
C THR A 334 12.69 8.07 6.58
N ASP A 335 13.76 8.68 6.08
CA ASP A 335 14.04 10.12 6.25
C ASP A 335 13.06 11.01 5.48
N ALA A 336 12.48 10.50 4.39
CA ALA A 336 11.44 11.20 3.63
C ALA A 336 10.23 11.63 4.49
N ALA A 337 9.90 10.85 5.53
CA ALA A 337 8.83 11.21 6.46
C ALA A 337 9.23 12.35 7.41
N LEU A 338 10.53 12.46 7.73
CA LEU A 338 11.12 13.43 8.65
C LEU A 338 11.39 14.79 8.03
N LYS A 339 11.62 14.86 6.71
CA LYS A 339 11.91 16.11 5.99
C LYS A 339 10.95 17.26 6.30
N ARG A 340 9.70 16.97 6.65
CA ARG A 340 8.69 17.98 7.02
C ARG A 340 8.90 18.65 8.39
N TYR A 341 9.77 18.10 9.23
CA TYR A 341 10.09 18.61 10.56
C TYR A 341 11.46 19.29 10.61
N ILE A 342 12.30 19.02 9.60
CA ILE A 342 13.63 19.59 9.48
C ILE A 342 13.47 20.83 8.62
N HIS A 343 13.33 21.97 9.26
CA HIS A 343 13.41 23.26 8.60
C HIS A 343 14.80 23.81 8.88
N LEU A 344 15.70 23.70 7.90
CA LEU A 344 16.97 24.43 7.97
C LEU A 344 16.65 25.92 7.85
N THR A 345 17.00 26.68 8.87
CA THR A 345 16.91 28.13 8.87
C THR A 345 18.15 28.75 8.22
N GLU A 346 18.08 30.01 7.81
CA GLU A 346 19.24 30.75 7.31
C GLU A 346 20.38 30.80 8.33
N LYS A 347 20.04 30.83 9.63
CA LYS A 347 20.99 30.76 10.74
C LYS A 347 21.75 29.43 10.74
N ASP A 348 21.04 28.31 10.58
CA ASP A 348 21.66 26.98 10.53
C ASP A 348 22.62 26.84 9.34
N LEU A 349 22.27 27.45 8.19
CA LEU A 349 23.14 27.48 7.01
C LEU A 349 24.40 28.32 7.24
N LYS A 350 24.28 29.48 7.90
CA LYS A 350 25.43 30.34 8.24
C LYS A 350 26.36 29.69 9.26
N GLU A 351 25.81 29.06 10.30
CA GLU A 351 26.60 28.29 11.28
C GLU A 351 27.31 27.11 10.62
N THR A 352 26.62 26.37 9.75
CA THR A 352 27.24 25.26 8.99
C THR A 352 28.42 25.74 8.14
N SER A 353 28.28 26.90 7.48
CA SER A 353 29.37 27.50 6.70
C SER A 353 30.55 27.93 7.57
N ALA A 354 30.30 28.43 8.79
CA ALA A 354 31.35 28.86 9.70
C ALA A 354 32.23 27.68 10.19
N PHE A 355 31.68 26.47 10.28
CA PHE A 355 32.48 25.26 10.59
C PHE A 355 33.44 24.84 9.48
N ALA A 356 33.27 25.35 8.25
CA ALA A 356 34.21 25.10 7.16
C ALA A 356 35.47 25.97 7.24
N GLU A 357 35.51 26.97 8.13
CA GLU A 357 36.72 27.73 8.40
C GLU A 357 37.76 26.84 9.09
N ILE A 358 38.83 26.52 8.36
CA ILE A 358 40.01 25.87 8.93
C ILE A 358 40.77 26.95 9.71
N LYS A 359 40.54 26.99 11.03
CA LYS A 359 41.46 27.66 11.96
C LYS A 359 42.63 26.68 12.17
N ASP A 360 43.84 27.13 11.84
CA ASP A 360 45.12 26.40 11.90
C ASP A 360 45.65 25.84 10.56
N ILE A 361 45.70 26.68 9.53
CA ILE A 361 46.83 26.63 8.59
C ILE A 361 47.71 27.84 8.90
N LEU A 362 48.53 27.70 9.94
CA LEU A 362 49.75 28.49 10.06
C LEU A 362 50.73 27.92 9.03
N VAL A 363 51.01 28.67 7.97
CA VAL A 363 52.21 28.48 7.13
C VAL A 363 53.36 29.23 7.77
#